data_AF-A0A1I2J5R7-F1
#
_entry.id   AF-A0A1I2J5R7-F1
#
_cell.length_a   1.000
_cell.length_b   1.000
_cell.length_c   1.000
_cell.angle_alpha   90.00
_cell.angle_beta   90.00
_cell.angle_gamma   90.00
#
_symmetry.space_group_name_H-M   'P 1'
#
loop_
_entity.id
_entity.type
_entity.pdbx_description
1 polymer ?
#
loop_
_entity_poly.entity_id
_entity_poly.type
_entity_poly.pdbx_seq_one_letter_code
_entity_poly.pdbx_strand_id
1 'polypeptide(L)'
;MSADWLLADSLLLRVLALAVVVLPAVLILACRRTPWWSRLLWAVSTQLPWAFIALYLGVWRARYAETTAPAPLAEAVGWWTLAFPWAVYLLYRATRRRFSGERH
;
A
#
# COMPACT_ATOMS: atom_id res chain seq x y z
N MET A 1 8.91 17.28 0.39
CA MET A 1 8.00 17.24 -0.77
C MET A 1 6.62 16.87 -0.27
N SER A 2 5.72 17.85 -0.24
CA SER A 2 4.33 17.69 0.22
C SER A 2 3.55 16.79 -0.75
N ALA A 3 2.59 16.04 -0.23
CA ALA A 3 1.74 15.12 -1.00
C ALA A 3 0.63 15.85 -1.79
N ASP A 4 0.82 17.14 -2.12
CA ASP A 4 -0.19 18.00 -2.74
C ASP A 4 -0.59 17.53 -4.15
N TRP A 5 0.25 16.71 -4.79
CA TRP A 5 -0.05 16.07 -6.07
C TRP A 5 -1.15 14.99 -5.99
N LEU A 6 -1.46 14.45 -4.80
CA LEU A 6 -2.61 13.57 -4.59
C LEU A 6 -3.94 14.33 -4.62
N LEU A 7 -3.91 15.66 -4.43
CA LEU A 7 -5.07 16.56 -4.50
C LEU A 7 -5.25 17.21 -5.89
N ALA A 8 -4.43 16.85 -6.88
CA ALA A 8 -4.56 17.40 -8.22
C ALA A 8 -5.93 17.05 -8.84
N ASP A 9 -6.63 18.08 -9.33
CA ASP A 9 -8.00 18.07 -9.85
C ASP A 9 -8.25 17.14 -11.06
N SER A 10 -7.21 16.51 -11.60
CA SER A 10 -7.36 15.65 -12.77
C SER A 10 -7.68 14.20 -12.37
N LEU A 11 -8.82 13.71 -12.84
CA LEU A 11 -9.24 12.31 -12.73
C LEU A 11 -8.12 11.33 -13.14
N LEU A 12 -7.30 11.72 -14.11
CA LEU A 12 -6.13 10.97 -14.56
C LEU A 12 -5.11 10.70 -13.44
N LEU A 13 -4.75 11.71 -12.64
CA LEU A 13 -3.77 11.55 -11.56
C LEU A 13 -4.30 10.64 -10.45
N ARG A 14 -5.60 10.70 -10.15
CA ARG A 14 -6.25 9.77 -9.20
C ARG A 14 -6.22 8.34 -9.70
N VAL A 15 -6.51 8.12 -10.99
CA VAL A 15 -6.45 6.79 -11.62
C VAL A 15 -5.02 6.25 -11.61
N LEU A 16 -4.02 7.09 -11.93
CA LEU A 16 -2.61 6.70 -11.88
C LEU A 16 -2.16 6.35 -10.45
N ALA A 17 -2.52 7.17 -9.46
CA ALA A 17 -2.21 6.90 -8.06
C ALA A 17 -2.83 5.58 -7.59
N LEU A 18 -4.11 5.34 -7.92
CA LEU A 18 -4.79 4.09 -7.62
C LEU A 18 -4.11 2.91 -8.30
N ALA A 19 -3.74 3.05 -9.57
CA ALA A 19 -3.03 2.01 -10.31
C ALA A 19 -1.69 1.67 -9.64
N VAL A 20 -0.90 2.67 -9.22
CA VAL A 20 0.39 2.47 -8.53
C VAL A 20 0.21 1.72 -7.20
N VAL A 21 -0.88 1.98 -6.47
CA VAL A 21 -1.17 1.33 -5.17
C VAL A 21 -1.66 -0.11 -5.36
N VAL A 22 -2.49 -0.36 -6.38
CA VAL A 22 -3.14 -1.66 -6.61
C VAL A 22 -2.24 -2.62 -7.41
N LEU A 23 -1.36 -2.09 -8.26
CA LEU A 23 -0.51 -2.87 -9.15
C LEU A 23 0.33 -3.95 -8.44
N PRO A 24 0.99 -3.68 -7.28
CA PRO A 24 1.70 -4.72 -6.54
C PRO A 24 0.85 -5.94 -6.19
N ALA A 25 -0.39 -5.73 -5.72
CA ALA A 25 -1.32 -6.80 -5.41
C ALA A 25 -1.71 -7.60 -6.66
N VAL A 26 -1.97 -6.91 -7.77
CA VAL A 26 -2.30 -7.54 -9.06
C VAL A 26 -1.13 -8.39 -9.56
N LEU A 27 0.11 -7.89 -9.48
CA LEU A 27 1.31 -8.63 -9.88
C LEU A 27 1.52 -9.89 -9.04
N ILE A 28 1.20 -9.86 -7.74
CA ILE A 28 1.24 -11.03 -6.85
C ILE A 28 0.18 -12.05 -7.26
N LEU A 29 -1.07 -11.61 -7.45
CA LEU A 29 -2.19 -12.49 -7.79
C LEU A 29 -2.05 -13.12 -9.17
N ALA A 30 -1.49 -12.39 -10.14
CA ALA A 30 -1.23 -12.88 -11.50
C ALA A 30 -0.15 -13.97 -11.55
N CYS A 31 0.66 -14.14 -10.50
CA CYS A 31 1.66 -15.19 -10.46
C CYS A 31 1.00 -16.57 -10.37
N ARG A 32 1.33 -17.49 -11.29
CA ARG A 32 0.80 -18.87 -11.29
C ARG A 32 1.68 -19.89 -10.56
N ARG A 33 2.94 -19.52 -10.26
CA ARG A 33 3.93 -20.44 -9.66
C ARG A 33 3.82 -20.60 -8.15
N THR A 34 2.91 -19.87 -7.50
CA THR A 34 2.76 -19.85 -6.04
C THR A 34 1.36 -20.34 -5.68
N PRO A 35 1.18 -21.13 -4.61
CA PRO A 35 -0.14 -21.54 -4.16
C PRO A 35 -1.05 -20.34 -3.90
N TRP A 36 -2.34 -20.51 -4.18
CA TRP A 36 -3.34 -19.43 -4.13
C TRP A 36 -3.45 -18.78 -2.75
N TRP A 37 -3.38 -19.55 -1.66
CA TRP A 37 -3.45 -19.02 -0.30
C TRP A 37 -2.28 -18.09 0.03
N SER A 38 -1.06 -18.43 -0.42
CA SER A 38 0.12 -17.61 -0.21
C SER A 38 0.03 -16.30 -0.99
N ARG A 39 -0.47 -16.37 -2.24
CA ARG A 39 -0.71 -15.16 -3.05
C ARG A 39 -1.69 -14.20 -2.39
N LEU A 40 -2.78 -14.73 -1.82
CA LEU A 40 -3.74 -13.93 -1.07
C LEU A 40 -3.09 -13.27 0.15
N LEU A 41 -2.31 -14.02 0.94
CA LEU A 41 -1.62 -13.49 2.12
C LEU A 41 -0.68 -12.32 1.73
N TRP A 42 0.12 -12.50 0.67
CA TRP A 42 1.01 -11.46 0.16
C TRP A 42 0.24 -10.26 -0.40
N ALA A 43 -0.85 -10.49 -1.13
CA ALA A 43 -1.69 -9.43 -1.67
C ALA A 43 -2.36 -8.62 -0.54
N VAL A 44 -2.90 -9.28 0.48
CA VAL A 44 -3.49 -8.61 1.67
C VAL A 44 -2.42 -7.80 2.42
N SER A 45 -1.19 -8.32 2.49
CA SER A 45 -0.08 -7.63 3.14
C SER A 45 0.23 -6.27 2.50
N THR A 46 0.01 -6.10 1.19
CA THR A 46 0.17 -4.79 0.51
C THR A 46 -0.80 -3.73 1.04
N GLN A 47 -1.91 -4.13 1.66
CA GLN A 47 -2.99 -3.23 2.11
C GLN A 47 -2.87 -2.84 3.60
N LEU A 48 -1.95 -3.45 4.36
CA LEU A 48 -1.76 -3.19 5.78
C LEU A 48 -1.55 -1.70 6.14
N PRO A 49 -0.77 -0.91 5.39
CA PRO A 49 -0.61 0.52 5.68
C PRO A 49 -1.94 1.26 5.64
N TRP A 50 -2.78 0.96 4.65
CA TRP A 50 -4.09 1.60 4.49
C TRP A 50 -5.04 1.22 5.62
N ALA A 51 -5.03 -0.05 6.04
CA ALA A 51 -5.80 -0.50 7.20
C ALA A 51 -5.35 0.22 8.49
N PHE A 52 -4.03 0.33 8.70
CA PHE A 52 -3.47 1.06 9.83
C PHE A 52 -3.88 2.55 9.82
N ILE A 53 -3.79 3.21 8.66
CA ILE A 53 -4.16 4.62 8.52
C ILE A 53 -5.65 4.82 8.78
N ALA A 54 -6.51 3.94 8.24
CA ALA A 54 -7.95 4.01 8.47
C ALA A 54 -8.29 3.88 9.96
N LEU A 55 -7.65 2.92 10.65
CA LEU A 55 -7.78 2.75 12.10
C LEU A 55 -7.28 3.96 12.88
N TYR A 56 -6.08 4.44 12.56
CA TYR A 56 -5.47 5.61 13.20
C TYR A 56 -6.35 6.85 13.06
N LEU A 57 -6.82 7.16 11.84
CA LEU A 57 -7.69 8.29 11.58
C LEU A 57 -9.06 8.12 12.25
N GLY A 58 -9.59 6.90 12.29
CA GLY A 58 -10.83 6.59 13.01
C GLY A 58 -10.73 6.87 14.51
N VAL A 59 -9.67 6.37 15.16
CA VAL A 59 -9.40 6.59 16.59
C VAL A 59 -9.12 8.07 16.87
N TRP A 60 -8.33 8.73 16.02
CA TRP A 60 -8.00 10.14 16.18
C TRP A 60 -9.25 11.01 16.08
N ARG A 61 -10.12 10.78 15.07
CA ARG A 61 -11.39 11.51 14.93
C ARG A 61 -12.35 11.27 16.10
N ALA A 62 -12.41 10.04 16.61
CA ALA A 62 -13.24 9.72 17.77
C ALA A 62 -12.74 10.43 19.05
N ARG A 63 -11.42 10.60 19.19
CA ARG A 63 -10.79 11.20 20.38
C ARG A 63 -10.72 12.73 20.32
N TYR A 64 -10.60 13.32 19.14
CA TYR A 64 -10.38 14.74 18.91
C TYR A 64 -11.46 15.35 18.01
N ALA A 65 -12.72 14.94 18.20
CA ALA A 65 -13.84 15.31 17.33
C ALA A 65 -14.05 16.84 17.20
N GLU A 66 -13.72 17.61 18.23
CA GLU A 66 -13.86 19.07 18.25
C GLU A 66 -12.62 19.83 17.76
N THR A 67 -11.53 19.11 17.47
CA THR A 67 -10.25 19.73 17.09
C THR A 67 -10.16 19.87 15.58
N THR A 68 -9.91 21.09 15.10
CA THR A 68 -9.67 21.41 13.68
C THR A 68 -8.21 21.25 13.27
N ALA A 69 -7.31 20.97 14.21
CA ALA A 69 -5.89 20.75 13.92
C ALA A 69 -5.71 19.51 13.02
N PRO A 70 -4.83 19.57 12.01
CA PRO A 70 -4.56 18.42 11.15
C PRO A 70 -3.96 17.27 11.94
N ALA A 71 -4.33 16.03 11.60
CA ALA A 71 -3.76 14.85 12.23
C ALA A 71 -2.24 14.80 11.97
N PRO A 72 -1.40 14.64 13.01
CA PRO A 72 0.06 14.80 12.90
C PRO A 72 0.73 13.79 11.97
N LEU A 73 0.08 12.65 11.70
CA LEU A 73 0.61 11.62 10.81
C LEU A 73 0.28 11.86 9.32
N ALA A 74 -0.57 12.83 8.97
CA ALA A 74 -1.09 12.97 7.61
C ALA A 74 0.02 13.18 6.55
N GLU A 75 1.07 13.93 6.87
CA GLU A 75 2.18 14.19 5.94
C GLU A 75 3.13 12.99 5.78
N ALA A 76 3.41 12.27 6.88
CA ALA A 76 4.29 11.08 6.86
C ALA A 76 3.63 9.88 6.14
N VAL A 77 2.30 9.84 6.14
CA VAL A 77 1.49 8.78 5.52
C VAL A 77 1.66 8.72 4.00
N GLY A 78 1.81 9.86 3.33
CA GLY A 78 1.79 9.91 1.86
C GLY A 78 2.89 9.11 1.16
N TRP A 79 4.12 9.10 1.71
CA TRP A 79 5.24 8.35 1.11
C TRP A 79 5.17 6.86 1.45
N TRP A 80 4.75 6.55 2.67
CA TRP A 80 4.64 5.18 3.17
C TRP A 80 3.54 4.37 2.47
N THR A 81 2.41 5.00 2.16
CA THR A 81 1.29 4.34 1.44
C THR A 81 1.66 3.94 0.03
N LEU A 82 2.60 4.64 -0.59
CA LEU A 82 3.09 4.34 -1.94
C LEU A 82 4.24 3.35 -1.89
N ALA A 83 5.24 3.55 -1.03
CA ALA A 83 6.44 2.71 -1.01
C ALA A 83 6.17 1.29 -0.47
N PHE A 84 5.30 1.15 0.52
CA PHE A 84 5.12 -0.12 1.23
C PHE A 84 4.51 -1.25 0.37
N PRO A 85 3.44 -1.03 -0.43
CA PRO A 85 2.94 -2.06 -1.35
C PRO A 85 4.01 -2.63 -2.27
N TRP A 86 4.92 -1.77 -2.74
CA TRP A 86 6.05 -2.16 -3.58
C TRP A 86 7.13 -2.93 -2.82
N ALA A 87 7.44 -2.52 -1.59
CA ALA A 87 8.36 -3.25 -0.72
C ALA A 87 7.87 -4.69 -0.48
N VAL A 88 6.56 -4.86 -0.23
CA VAL A 88 5.93 -6.18 -0.09
C VAL A 88 6.05 -7.00 -1.38
N TYR A 89 5.80 -6.40 -2.54
CA TYR A 89 5.98 -7.07 -3.83
C TYR A 89 7.43 -7.49 -4.10
N LEU A 90 8.40 -6.63 -3.80
CA LEU A 90 9.82 -6.95 -3.96
C LEU A 90 10.24 -8.10 -3.03
N LEU A 91 9.75 -8.10 -1.80
CA LEU A 91 9.99 -9.18 -0.85
C LEU A 91 9.33 -10.50 -1.31
N TYR A 92 8.09 -10.44 -1.81
CA TYR A 92 7.43 -11.58 -2.45
C TYR A 92 8.24 -12.13 -3.62
N ARG A 93 8.77 -11.26 -4.48
CA ARG A 93 9.61 -11.65 -5.62
C ARG A 93 10.92 -12.31 -5.18
N ALA A 94 11.58 -11.76 -4.16
CA ALA A 94 12.82 -12.29 -3.62
C ALA A 94 12.61 -13.67 -2.97
N THR A 95 11.56 -13.83 -2.16
CA THR A 95 11.22 -15.09 -1.53
C THR A 95 10.84 -16.15 -2.56
N ARG A 96 10.03 -15.80 -3.56
CA ARG A 96 9.69 -16.71 -4.68
C ARG A 96 10.93 -17.29 -5.36
N ARG A 97 11.90 -16.44 -5.73
CA ARG A 97 13.13 -16.88 -6.42
C ARG A 97 13.94 -17.87 -5.58
N ARG A 98 14.03 -17.60 -4.28
CA ARG A 98 14.74 -18.46 -3.32
C ARG A 98 14.14 -19.85 -3.22
N PHE A 99 12.81 -19.97 -3.27
CA PHE A 99 12.11 -21.26 -3.16
C PHE A 99 11.89 -21.97 -4.50
N SER A 100 11.96 -21.26 -5.64
CA SER A 100 11.85 -21.90 -6.96
C SER A 100 13.14 -22.57 -7.44
N GLY A 101 14.21 -22.58 -6.62
CA GLY A 101 15.48 -23.20 -6.99
C GLY A 101 16.16 -22.55 -8.19
N GLU A 102 15.77 -21.32 -8.56
CA GLU A 102 16.48 -20.48 -9.53
C GLU A 102 17.78 -20.02 -8.84
N ARG A 103 18.74 -20.95 -8.68
CA ARG A 103 20.12 -20.63 -8.33
C ARG A 103 20.69 -19.87 -9.52
N HIS A 104 21.16 -18.66 -9.25
CA HIS A 104 22.04 -17.94 -10.17
C HIS A 104 23.24 -18.80 -10.58
#